data_AF-A0A818R0Z7-F1
#
_entry.id   AF-A0A818R0Z7-F1
#
_cell.length_a   1.000
_cell.length_b   1.000
_cell.length_c   1.000
_cell.angle_alpha   90.00
_cell.angle_beta   90.00
_cell.angle_gamma   90.00
#
_symmetry.space_group_name_H-M   'P 1'
#
loop_
_entity.id
_entity.type
_entity.pdbx_description
1 polymer ?
#
loop_
_entity_poly.entity_id
_entity_poly.type
_entity_poly.pdbx_seq_one_letter_code
_entity_poly.pdbx_strand_id
1 'polypeptide(L)'
;MDYSFGSVPSLTMRTIGGILDFFVFLGPKPEQVIQQYTWLVGRSILPPYWSLGFQLARWDYGNLTHMQQVVKRNRDAGIPLDVQYADIDYMDAEKDFTIDPINFHGIKEYFAELNADGIRTIVILDPATIDDQVHYAPTIEGIKEDVFIKWEDGKTLMKGSCWPGDVFFPG
;
A
#
# COMPACT_ATOMS: atom_id res chain seq x y z
N MET A 1 -16.00 11.72 11.18
CA MET A 1 -16.58 11.31 12.47
C MET A 1 -15.57 11.64 13.56
N ASP A 2 -16.02 12.15 14.70
CA ASP A 2 -15.22 12.38 15.89
C ASP A 2 -15.76 11.56 17.08
N TYR A 3 -14.85 11.28 18.01
CA TYR A 3 -15.11 10.53 19.23
C TYR A 3 -14.67 11.36 20.44
N SER A 4 -15.49 11.44 21.47
CA SER A 4 -15.11 12.08 22.73
C SER A 4 -15.46 11.22 23.94
N PHE A 5 -14.61 11.29 24.95
CA PHE A 5 -14.76 10.56 26.21
C PHE A 5 -15.19 11.53 27.31
N GLY A 6 -16.19 11.13 28.11
CA GLY A 6 -16.67 11.92 29.24
C GLY A 6 -15.82 11.77 30.50
N SER A 7 -16.13 12.56 31.52
CA SER A 7 -15.55 12.43 32.87
C SER A 7 -16.11 11.24 33.67
N VAL A 8 -17.29 10.75 33.28
CA VAL A 8 -17.79 9.41 33.64
C VAL A 8 -17.51 8.46 32.46
N PRO A 9 -17.53 7.12 32.65
CA PRO A 9 -17.33 6.17 31.56
C PRO A 9 -18.42 6.29 30.47
N SER A 10 -18.21 7.19 29.52
CA SER A 10 -19.09 7.45 28.40
C SER A 10 -18.26 7.74 27.14
N LEU A 11 -18.81 7.33 26.00
CA LEU A 11 -18.30 7.57 24.67
C LEU A 11 -19.39 8.30 23.88
N THR A 12 -19.06 9.44 23.30
CA THR A 12 -19.92 10.15 22.34
C THR A 12 -19.34 9.99 20.95
N MET A 13 -20.16 9.51 20.00
CA MET A 13 -19.84 9.43 18.58
C MET A 13 -20.59 10.52 17.84
N ARG A 14 -19.90 11.33 17.04
CA ARG A 14 -20.51 12.39 16.24
C ARG A 14 -20.08 12.25 14.77
N THR A 15 -21.07 12.20 13.88
CA THR A 15 -20.88 12.10 12.43
C THR A 15 -21.59 13.25 11.74
N ILE A 16 -21.13 13.61 10.54
CA ILE A 16 -21.66 14.70 9.71
C ILE A 16 -22.64 14.21 8.63
N GLY A 17 -22.92 12.90 8.58
CA GLY A 17 -23.79 12.28 7.60
C GLY A 17 -23.88 10.76 7.77
N GLY A 18 -24.65 10.12 6.89
CA GLY A 18 -24.93 8.68 6.95
C GLY A 18 -26.02 8.32 7.96
N ILE A 19 -26.00 7.07 8.43
CA ILE A 19 -26.89 6.54 9.48
C ILE A 19 -26.08 6.13 10.70
N LEU A 20 -26.76 5.99 11.84
CA LEU A 20 -26.20 5.36 13.03
C LEU A 20 -26.59 3.88 13.05
N ASP A 21 -25.75 3.04 12.45
CA ASP A 21 -25.90 1.58 12.44
C ASP A 21 -24.98 0.96 13.50
N PHE A 22 -25.57 0.39 14.55
CA PHE A 22 -24.85 -0.08 15.73
C PHE A 22 -24.93 -1.59 15.90
N PHE A 23 -23.77 -2.19 16.14
CA PHE A 23 -23.62 -3.58 16.54
C PHE A 23 -23.03 -3.64 17.95
N VAL A 24 -23.70 -4.37 18.84
CA VAL A 24 -23.25 -4.58 20.23
C VAL A 24 -22.97 -6.05 20.43
N PHE A 25 -21.73 -6.37 20.80
CA PHE A 25 -21.27 -7.76 20.98
C PHE A 25 -21.02 -8.03 22.47
N LEU A 26 -21.58 -9.12 22.98
CA LEU A 26 -21.45 -9.52 24.37
C LEU A 26 -20.67 -10.82 24.47
N GLY A 27 -19.66 -10.87 25.32
CA GLY A 27 -18.89 -12.08 25.58
C GLY A 27 -18.36 -12.08 27.01
N PRO A 28 -18.38 -13.21 27.74
CA PRO A 28 -17.84 -13.28 29.09
C PRO A 28 -16.31 -13.12 29.14
N LYS A 29 -15.64 -13.14 27.98
CA LYS A 29 -14.21 -12.86 27.80
C LYS A 29 -13.98 -11.87 26.66
N PRO A 30 -12.94 -11.01 26.74
CA PRO A 30 -12.59 -10.09 25.66
C PRO A 30 -12.41 -10.76 24.29
N GLU A 31 -11.81 -11.95 24.23
CA GLU A 31 -11.56 -12.68 22.98
C GLU A 31 -12.86 -13.07 22.27
N GLN A 32 -13.93 -13.35 23.02
CA GLN A 32 -15.23 -13.72 22.46
C GLN A 32 -15.97 -12.51 21.87
N VAL A 33 -15.71 -11.30 22.39
CA VAL A 33 -16.20 -10.06 21.78
C VAL A 33 -15.53 -9.85 20.43
N ILE A 34 -14.21 -10.02 20.36
CA ILE A 34 -13.43 -9.92 19.10
C ILE A 34 -13.85 -11.00 18.08
N GLN A 35 -14.12 -12.23 18.53
CA GLN A 35 -14.60 -13.31 17.66
C GLN A 35 -15.94 -12.98 16.99
N GLN A 36 -16.86 -12.34 17.72
CA GLN A 36 -18.15 -11.93 17.17
C GLN A 36 -18.01 -10.74 16.22
N TYR A 37 -17.22 -9.73 16.61
CA TYR A 37 -16.93 -8.58 15.75
C TYR A 37 -16.34 -9.02 14.40
N THR A 38 -15.27 -9.82 14.43
CA THR A 38 -14.62 -10.33 13.20
C THR A 38 -15.46 -11.35 12.44
N TRP A 39 -16.43 -12.01 13.09
CA TRP A 39 -17.42 -12.81 12.37
C TRP A 39 -18.36 -11.92 11.53
N LEU A 40 -18.74 -10.73 12.05
CA LEU A 40 -19.59 -9.79 11.32
C LEU A 40 -18.83 -9.07 10.19
N VAL A 41 -17.67 -8.47 10.48
CA VAL A 41 -16.96 -7.61 9.52
C VAL A 41 -16.01 -8.36 8.58
N GLY A 42 -15.85 -9.67 8.79
CA GLY A 42 -14.88 -10.50 8.08
C GLY A 42 -13.68 -10.86 8.95
N ARG A 43 -13.31 -12.14 8.93
CA ARG A 43 -12.13 -12.63 9.66
C ARG A 43 -10.87 -12.29 8.88
N SER A 44 -9.77 -12.08 9.62
CA SER A 44 -8.45 -11.95 9.02
C SER A 44 -8.14 -13.17 8.15
N ILE A 45 -7.54 -12.93 6.99
CA ILE A 45 -7.02 -13.99 6.14
C ILE A 45 -5.86 -14.71 6.84
N LEU A 46 -5.64 -15.99 6.50
CA LEU A 46 -4.41 -16.66 6.87
C LEU A 46 -3.28 -16.12 5.97
N PRO A 47 -2.28 -15.40 6.53
CA PRO A 47 -1.23 -14.84 5.70
C PRO A 47 -0.31 -15.96 5.18
N PRO A 48 0.37 -15.76 4.03
CA PRO A 48 1.34 -16.73 3.55
C PRO A 48 2.51 -16.82 4.53
N TYR A 49 3.03 -18.02 4.77
CA TYR A 49 3.99 -18.27 5.86
C TYR A 49 5.24 -17.37 5.82
N TRP A 50 5.77 -17.09 4.62
CA TRP A 50 6.94 -16.21 4.43
C TRP A 50 6.71 -14.78 4.94
N SER A 51 5.46 -14.30 4.98
CA SER A 51 5.14 -12.95 5.47
C SER A 51 5.27 -12.81 6.98
N LEU A 52 5.38 -13.92 7.72
CA LEU A 52 5.68 -13.94 9.15
C LEU A 52 7.18 -13.76 9.45
N GLY A 53 8.03 -13.84 8.41
CA GLY A 53 9.47 -13.67 8.50
C GLY A 53 9.90 -12.20 8.61
N PHE A 54 11.20 -11.97 8.77
CA PHE A 54 11.75 -10.62 8.87
C PHE A 54 11.77 -9.93 7.50
N GLN A 55 11.40 -8.65 7.49
CA GLN A 55 11.19 -7.87 6.28
C GLN A 55 12.04 -6.61 6.32
N LEU A 56 12.77 -6.34 5.24
CA LEU A 56 13.66 -5.19 5.12
C LEU A 56 13.12 -4.19 4.10
N ALA A 57 12.98 -2.95 4.55
CA ALA A 57 12.43 -1.86 3.77
C ALA A 57 13.08 -0.54 4.19
N ARG A 58 13.04 0.43 3.28
CA ARG A 58 13.21 1.86 3.56
C ARG A 58 12.65 2.64 2.38
N TRP A 59 12.23 3.87 2.67
CA TRP A 59 12.12 4.89 1.65
C TRP A 59 13.53 5.29 1.19
N ASP A 60 13.70 5.38 -0.13
CA ASP A 60 14.88 5.92 -0.80
C ASP A 60 16.18 5.15 -0.47
N TYR A 61 16.35 4.01 -1.13
CA TYR A 61 17.68 3.45 -1.37
C TYR A 61 18.46 4.30 -2.38
N GLY A 62 17.74 4.94 -3.31
CA GLY A 62 18.26 5.86 -4.32
C GLY A 62 18.84 5.17 -5.55
N ASN A 63 19.30 3.92 -5.44
CA ASN A 63 19.64 3.05 -6.58
C ASN A 63 19.76 1.58 -6.15
N LEU A 64 19.77 0.70 -7.16
CA LEU A 64 19.89 -0.75 -6.99
C LEU A 64 21.18 -1.17 -6.28
N THR A 65 22.31 -0.50 -6.55
CA THR A 65 23.59 -0.85 -5.91
C THR A 65 23.51 -0.67 -4.40
N HIS A 66 22.90 0.41 -3.92
CA HIS A 66 22.74 0.63 -2.49
C HIS A 66 21.76 -0.37 -1.87
N MET A 67 20.65 -0.72 -2.56
CA MET A 67 19.76 -1.80 -2.12
C MET A 67 20.50 -3.14 -1.98
N GLN A 68 21.30 -3.51 -2.97
CA GLN A 68 22.13 -4.72 -2.94
C GLN A 68 23.12 -4.73 -1.76
N GLN A 69 23.81 -3.62 -1.52
CA GLN A 69 24.73 -3.49 -0.38
C GLN A 69 24.02 -3.66 0.96
N VAL A 70 22.83 -3.10 1.10
CA VAL A 70 22.02 -3.22 2.32
C VAL A 70 21.52 -4.64 2.52
N VAL A 71 21.02 -5.32 1.49
CA VAL A 71 20.64 -6.74 1.60
C VAL A 71 21.86 -7.58 1.95
N LYS A 72 22.96 -7.41 1.22
CA LYS A 72 24.18 -8.20 1.40
C LYS A 72 24.71 -8.09 2.82
N ARG A 73 24.86 -6.88 3.37
CA ARG A 73 25.39 -6.71 4.74
C ARG A 73 24.52 -7.35 5.82
N ASN A 74 23.19 -7.37 5.64
CA ASN A 74 22.28 -8.04 6.59
C ASN A 74 22.46 -9.56 6.51
N ARG A 75 22.59 -10.11 5.30
CA ARG A 75 22.85 -11.54 5.10
C ARG A 75 24.23 -11.95 5.62
N ASP A 76 25.27 -11.15 5.36
CA ASP A 76 26.62 -11.37 5.89
C ASP A 76 26.65 -11.37 7.43
N ALA A 77 25.78 -10.57 8.06
CA ALA A 77 25.63 -10.52 9.51
C ALA A 77 24.80 -11.69 10.08
N GLY A 78 24.28 -12.59 9.24
CA GLY A 78 23.46 -13.73 9.67
C GLY A 78 22.05 -13.37 10.12
N ILE A 79 21.54 -12.20 9.72
CA ILE A 79 20.16 -11.80 10.03
C ILE A 79 19.21 -12.59 9.11
N PRO A 80 18.22 -13.33 9.66
CA PRO A 80 17.18 -13.95 8.85
C PRO A 80 16.46 -12.90 8.02
N LEU A 81 16.28 -13.14 6.73
CA LEU A 81 15.62 -12.21 5.82
C LEU A 81 14.70 -13.00 4.88
N ASP A 82 13.40 -12.71 4.95
CA ASP A 82 12.37 -13.37 4.14
C ASP A 82 11.81 -12.44 3.06
N VAL A 83 11.85 -11.12 3.27
CA VAL A 83 11.27 -10.14 2.34
C VAL A 83 12.16 -8.90 2.17
N GLN A 84 12.38 -8.50 0.91
CA GLN A 84 12.94 -7.20 0.54
C GLN A 84 11.87 -6.35 -0.13
N TYR A 85 11.66 -5.13 0.38
CA TYR A 85 10.75 -4.15 -0.21
C TYR A 85 11.47 -3.19 -1.16
N ALA A 86 10.82 -2.77 -2.23
CA ALA A 86 11.22 -1.60 -3.00
C ALA A 86 10.14 -0.52 -2.88
N ASP A 87 10.55 0.63 -2.38
CA ASP A 87 9.73 1.83 -2.24
C ASP A 87 9.77 2.65 -3.56
N ILE A 88 9.06 3.77 -3.62
CA ILE A 88 8.81 4.53 -4.86
C ILE A 88 10.07 4.92 -5.66
N ASP A 89 11.26 4.91 -5.05
CA ASP A 89 12.53 5.17 -5.73
C ASP A 89 12.86 4.15 -6.82
N TYR A 90 12.26 2.95 -6.80
CA TYR A 90 12.44 1.99 -7.90
C TYR A 90 11.73 2.43 -9.19
N MET A 91 10.72 3.29 -9.11
CA MET A 91 9.87 3.70 -10.22
C MET A 91 10.53 4.82 -11.04
N ASP A 92 10.25 4.88 -12.35
CA ASP A 92 10.64 6.01 -13.19
C ASP A 92 9.81 7.24 -12.81
N ALA A 93 10.46 8.24 -12.20
CA ALA A 93 9.83 9.47 -11.72
C ALA A 93 8.57 9.22 -10.87
N GLU A 94 8.63 8.22 -9.98
CA GLU A 94 7.57 7.89 -9.01
C GLU A 94 6.22 7.51 -9.66
N LYS A 95 6.25 7.08 -10.94
CA LYS A 95 5.06 6.58 -11.65
C LYS A 95 4.89 5.08 -11.42
N ASP A 96 3.72 4.67 -10.94
CA ASP A 96 3.39 3.24 -10.78
C ASP A 96 3.65 2.42 -12.05
N PHE A 97 3.81 1.11 -11.90
CA PHE A 97 4.01 0.18 -13.04
C PHE A 97 5.24 0.45 -13.92
N THR A 98 6.16 1.32 -13.48
CA THR A 98 7.42 1.60 -14.17
C THR A 98 8.63 1.18 -13.32
N ILE A 99 9.81 1.17 -13.93
CA ILE A 99 11.10 0.99 -13.26
C ILE A 99 12.03 2.08 -13.78
N ASP A 100 12.75 2.77 -12.89
CA ASP A 100 13.78 3.75 -13.27
C ASP A 100 14.87 3.04 -14.10
N PRO A 101 15.04 3.42 -15.38
CA PRO A 101 15.96 2.74 -16.30
C PRO A 101 17.44 3.06 -16.05
N ILE A 102 17.75 3.98 -15.13
CA ILE A 102 19.10 4.40 -14.76
C ILE A 102 19.45 3.88 -13.37
N ASN A 103 18.69 4.27 -12.34
CA ASN A 103 19.02 3.98 -10.95
C ASN A 103 18.67 2.54 -10.55
N PHE A 104 17.66 1.95 -11.21
CA PHE A 104 17.16 0.60 -10.92
C PHE A 104 17.21 -0.34 -12.13
N HIS A 105 18.07 -0.02 -13.10
CA HIS A 105 18.41 -0.95 -14.17
C HIS A 105 18.93 -2.28 -13.59
N GLY A 106 18.32 -3.39 -13.97
CA GLY A 106 18.70 -4.72 -13.48
C GLY A 106 17.91 -5.20 -12.25
N ILE A 107 16.93 -4.44 -11.75
CA ILE A 107 16.18 -4.81 -10.54
C ILE A 107 15.40 -6.12 -10.73
N LYS A 108 14.93 -6.42 -11.94
CA LYS A 108 14.20 -7.66 -12.24
C LYS A 108 15.09 -8.89 -12.05
N GLU A 109 16.32 -8.81 -12.56
CA GLU A 109 17.34 -9.85 -12.45
C GLU A 109 17.73 -10.04 -10.99
N TYR A 110 17.97 -8.95 -10.28
CA TYR A 110 18.30 -9.00 -8.85
C TYR A 110 17.15 -9.59 -8.01
N PHE A 111 15.90 -9.24 -8.33
CA PHE A 111 14.74 -9.85 -7.67
C PHE A 111 14.63 -11.34 -7.99
N ALA A 112 14.97 -11.78 -9.20
CA ALA A 112 15.02 -13.20 -9.52
C ALA A 112 16.09 -13.93 -8.70
N GLU A 113 17.26 -13.33 -8.49
CA GLU A 113 18.31 -13.86 -7.60
C GLU A 113 17.83 -14.01 -6.16
N LEU A 114 17.21 -12.97 -5.59
CA LEU A 114 16.64 -13.02 -4.24
C LEU A 114 15.57 -14.11 -4.10
N ASN A 115 14.67 -14.21 -5.09
CA ASN A 115 13.62 -15.22 -5.09
C ASN A 115 14.20 -16.65 -5.20
N ALA A 116 15.30 -16.85 -5.94
CA ALA A 116 16.01 -18.14 -6.01
C ALA A 116 16.63 -18.53 -4.64
N ASP A 117 17.02 -17.53 -3.84
CA ASP A 117 17.51 -17.70 -2.47
C ASP A 117 16.38 -17.81 -1.42
N GLY A 118 15.12 -17.83 -1.85
CA GLY A 118 13.96 -17.94 -0.97
C GLY A 118 13.46 -16.62 -0.37
N ILE A 119 14.05 -15.49 -0.75
CA ILE A 119 13.67 -14.15 -0.30
C ILE A 119 12.60 -13.60 -1.25
N ARG A 120 11.44 -13.20 -0.72
CA ARG A 120 10.37 -12.57 -1.48
C ARG A 120 10.67 -11.10 -1.73
N THR A 121 10.18 -10.58 -2.84
CA THR A 121 10.30 -9.18 -3.22
C THR A 121 8.92 -8.54 -3.29
N ILE A 122 8.73 -7.45 -2.57
CA ILE A 122 7.47 -6.68 -2.58
C ILE A 122 7.76 -5.28 -3.10
N VAL A 123 6.94 -4.79 -4.01
CA VAL A 123 6.98 -3.42 -4.50
C VAL A 123 5.80 -2.65 -3.94
N ILE A 124 6.00 -1.37 -3.62
CA ILE A 124 4.90 -0.46 -3.36
C ILE A 124 4.14 -0.18 -4.66
N LEU A 125 2.84 0.06 -4.56
CA LEU A 125 2.02 0.68 -5.59
C LEU A 125 1.16 1.72 -4.91
N ASP A 126 1.07 2.91 -5.50
CA ASP A 126 0.22 3.98 -5.02
C ASP A 126 -1.13 3.97 -5.75
N PRO A 127 -2.18 4.57 -5.16
CA PRO A 127 -3.46 4.67 -5.85
C PRO A 127 -3.47 5.79 -6.90
N ALA A 128 -2.60 6.79 -6.78
CA ALA A 128 -2.65 7.99 -7.61
C ALA A 128 -1.88 7.82 -8.93
N THR A 129 -2.53 8.10 -10.05
CA THR A 129 -1.96 7.91 -11.39
C THR A 129 -1.64 9.27 -12.02
N ILE A 130 -0.41 9.49 -12.53
CA ILE A 130 0.02 10.77 -13.13
C ILE A 130 -0.92 11.25 -14.26
N ASP A 131 -1.20 12.55 -14.34
CA ASP A 131 -1.94 13.17 -15.44
C ASP A 131 -1.08 13.28 -16.71
N ASP A 132 -0.80 12.13 -17.32
CA ASP A 132 -0.19 12.00 -18.64
C ASP A 132 -1.09 11.18 -19.56
N GLN A 133 -1.94 11.89 -20.30
CA GLN A 133 -2.95 11.31 -21.18
C GLN A 133 -2.41 10.97 -22.57
N VAL A 134 -1.09 11.09 -22.78
CA VAL A 134 -0.47 10.97 -24.12
C VAL A 134 0.57 9.87 -24.14
N HIS A 135 1.38 9.72 -23.09
CA HIS A 135 2.53 8.82 -23.09
C HIS A 135 2.48 7.74 -22.03
N TYR A 136 1.58 7.84 -21.05
CA TYR A 136 1.52 6.91 -19.93
C TYR A 136 0.29 5.99 -20.00
N ALA A 137 0.55 4.72 -20.32
CA ALA A 137 -0.49 3.74 -20.59
C ALA A 137 -1.53 3.59 -19.47
N PRO A 138 -1.18 3.53 -18.17
CA PRO A 138 -2.16 3.42 -17.09
C PRO A 138 -3.19 4.56 -17.08
N THR A 139 -2.76 5.80 -17.38
CA THR A 139 -3.69 6.94 -17.47
C THR A 139 -4.56 6.87 -18.71
N ILE A 140 -3.97 6.55 -19.87
CA ILE A 140 -4.70 6.43 -21.14
C ILE A 140 -5.77 5.34 -21.04
N GLU A 141 -5.40 4.17 -20.50
CA GLU A 141 -6.29 3.04 -20.30
C GLU A 141 -7.34 3.34 -19.23
N GLY A 142 -6.96 3.97 -18.11
CA GLY A 142 -7.91 4.34 -17.07
C GLY A 142 -8.98 5.32 -17.53
N ILE A 143 -8.63 6.29 -18.40
CA ILE A 143 -9.60 7.19 -19.02
C ILE A 143 -10.52 6.42 -19.97
N LYS A 144 -9.96 5.51 -20.77
CA LYS A 144 -10.72 4.68 -21.73
C LYS A 144 -11.72 3.76 -21.03
N GLU A 145 -11.33 3.16 -19.91
CA GLU A 145 -12.17 2.25 -19.12
C GLU A 145 -13.05 2.96 -18.09
N ASP A 146 -13.01 4.30 -18.05
CA ASP A 146 -13.83 5.16 -17.21
C ASP A 146 -13.73 4.86 -15.70
N VAL A 147 -12.51 4.56 -15.21
CA VAL A 147 -12.27 4.09 -13.83
C VAL A 147 -11.83 5.18 -12.86
N PHE A 148 -11.72 6.43 -13.28
CA PHE A 148 -11.26 7.53 -12.41
C PHE A 148 -12.42 8.23 -11.70
N ILE A 149 -12.16 8.70 -10.47
CA ILE A 149 -13.06 9.56 -9.71
C ILE A 149 -13.33 10.84 -10.52
N LYS A 150 -14.59 11.28 -10.53
CA LYS A 150 -15.07 12.48 -11.22
C LYS A 150 -15.64 13.49 -10.25
N TRP A 151 -15.63 14.75 -10.64
CA TRP A 151 -16.41 15.80 -9.97
C TRP A 151 -17.91 15.59 -10.15
N GLU A 152 -18.71 16.38 -9.44
CA GLU A 152 -20.18 16.27 -9.40
C GLU A 152 -20.85 16.38 -10.78
N ASP A 153 -20.18 16.99 -11.76
CA ASP A 153 -20.67 17.07 -13.14
C ASP A 153 -20.67 15.71 -13.87
N GLY A 154 -20.08 14.68 -13.26
CA GLY A 154 -20.01 13.30 -13.76
C GLY A 154 -19.11 13.14 -14.99
N LYS A 155 -18.34 14.16 -15.36
CA LYS A 155 -17.55 14.23 -16.59
C LYS A 155 -16.11 14.64 -16.36
N THR A 156 -15.89 15.62 -15.50
CA THR A 156 -14.55 16.15 -15.23
C THR A 156 -13.86 15.24 -14.24
N LEU A 157 -12.71 14.69 -14.63
CA LEU A 157 -11.89 13.88 -13.73
C LEU A 157 -11.41 14.72 -12.55
N MET A 158 -11.49 14.15 -11.35
CA MET A 158 -10.98 14.78 -10.14
C MET A 158 -9.45 14.73 -10.16
N LYS A 159 -8.82 15.89 -10.02
CA LYS A 159 -7.36 16.04 -9.99
C LYS A 159 -6.88 16.29 -8.56
N GLY A 160 -5.73 15.71 -8.22
CA GLY A 160 -4.97 16.07 -7.03
C GLY A 160 -3.49 16.13 -7.32
N SER A 161 -2.68 16.09 -6.26
CA SER A 161 -1.23 16.04 -6.35
C SER A 161 -0.69 14.95 -5.44
N CYS A 162 0.27 14.17 -5.94
CA CYS A 162 0.98 13.12 -5.22
C CYS A 162 2.44 13.07 -5.70
N TRP A 163 3.13 11.96 -5.44
CA TRP A 163 4.54 11.73 -5.80
C TRP A 163 4.88 12.13 -7.26
N PRO A 164 4.21 11.59 -8.29
CA PRO A 164 4.57 11.90 -9.68
C PRO A 164 4.08 13.29 -10.16
N GLY A 165 3.54 14.14 -9.28
CA GLY A 165 3.01 15.47 -9.61
C GLY A 165 1.48 15.53 -9.63
N ASP A 166 0.91 16.11 -10.69
CA ASP A 166 -0.54 16.16 -10.88
C ASP A 166 -1.07 14.76 -11.23
N VAL A 167 -2.16 14.34 -10.59
CA VAL A 167 -2.66 12.96 -10.64
C VAL A 167 -4.18 12.86 -10.74
N PHE A 168 -4.66 11.72 -11.25
CA PHE A 168 -6.01 11.19 -11.12
C PHE A 168 -6.06 10.06 -10.08
N PHE A 169 -7.25 9.78 -9.54
CA PHE A 169 -7.48 8.71 -8.57
C PHE A 169 -8.51 7.71 -9.11
N PRO A 170 -8.23 6.40 -9.11
CA PRO A 170 -9.21 5.36 -9.42
C PRO A 170 -10.39 5.40 -8.43
N GLY A 171 -11.61 5.15 -8.92
CA GLY A 171 -12.88 5.31 -8.19
C GLY A 171 -13.88 4.17 -8.39
#